data_AF-A0A0D6MB16-F1
#
_entry.id   AF-A0A0D6MB16-F1
#
_cell.length_a   1.000
_cell.length_b   1.000
_cell.length_c   1.000
_cell.angle_alpha   90.00
_cell.angle_beta   90.00
_cell.angle_gamma   90.00
#
_symmetry.space_group_name_H-M   'P 1'
#
loop_
_entity.id
_entity.type
_entity.pdbx_description
1 polymer ?
#
loop_
_entity_poly.entity_id
_entity_poly.type
_entity_poly.pdbx_seq_one_letter_code
_entity_poly.pdbx_strand_id
1 'polypeptide(L)'
;MVDVIQEYSVKLVTSSHSSFTSLYEKNTTWRHGGKVSKFLEKAFRKLWLKGGMKRDFKEIMKQRGNDEVLVTGYSLGGGVASLVAVDIVKDGLVDGNKVTLITLGQPMVGDQDFATEYEQEVEQSFRVVRVGDSLPHSPGEDRGYQYNGREVFYSDSGMPRNGFKICKNVTEDGCSGSQTSPIRLRGNDDYFGKNVRDYGEKCV
;
A
#
# COMPACT_ATOMS: atom_id res chain seq x y z
N MET A 1 8.69 14.35 -9.65
CA MET A 1 7.75 13.54 -8.85
C MET A 1 6.38 13.56 -9.48
N VAL A 2 5.92 12.41 -9.99
CA VAL A 2 4.54 12.19 -10.44
C VAL A 2 3.78 11.51 -9.32
N ASP A 3 2.67 12.10 -8.86
CA ASP A 3 1.73 11.45 -7.94
C ASP A 3 0.68 10.73 -8.78
N VAL A 4 0.72 9.39 -8.77
CA VAL A 4 -0.08 8.56 -9.68
C VAL A 4 -1.42 8.15 -9.03
N ILE A 5 -1.61 8.33 -7.71
CA ILE A 5 -2.65 7.60 -6.97
C ILE A 5 -3.48 8.46 -5.99
N GLN A 6 -3.20 9.76 -5.82
CA GLN A 6 -4.08 10.59 -4.99
C GLN A 6 -5.54 10.63 -5.48
N GLU A 7 -5.78 10.83 -6.78
CA GLU A 7 -7.13 11.04 -7.33
C GLU A 7 -7.98 9.75 -7.39
N TYR A 8 -7.34 8.58 -7.50
CA TYR A 8 -8.03 7.29 -7.62
C TYR A 8 -8.31 6.60 -6.27
N SER A 9 -7.58 6.98 -5.21
CA SER A 9 -7.81 6.49 -3.84
C SER A 9 -9.23 6.84 -3.34
N VAL A 10 -9.76 7.99 -3.76
CA VAL A 10 -11.11 8.47 -3.40
C VAL A 10 -12.21 7.60 -4.03
N LYS A 11 -12.04 7.17 -5.29
CA LYS A 11 -12.99 6.29 -5.98
C LYS A 11 -13.00 4.85 -5.43
N LEU A 12 -11.92 4.40 -4.76
CA LEU A 12 -11.85 3.08 -4.12
C LEU A 12 -12.69 2.98 -2.85
N VAL A 13 -12.79 4.06 -2.08
CA VAL A 13 -13.56 4.08 -0.82
C VAL A 13 -15.07 4.21 -1.08
N THR A 14 -15.48 4.71 -2.26
CA THR A 14 -16.90 5.04 -2.53
C THR A 14 -17.68 3.99 -3.34
N SER A 15 -17.06 2.92 -3.85
CA SER A 15 -17.84 1.87 -4.51
C SER A 15 -18.49 0.93 -3.48
N SER A 16 -19.67 1.36 -3.01
CA SER A 16 -20.76 0.57 -2.40
C SER A 16 -20.40 -0.83 -1.87
N HIS A 17 -20.39 -0.98 -0.54
CA HIS A 17 -20.59 -2.23 0.21
C HIS A 17 -19.47 -3.30 0.26
N SER A 18 -18.22 -3.04 -0.14
CA SER A 18 -17.15 -4.01 0.17
C SER A 18 -16.75 -3.95 1.66
N SER A 19 -17.23 -4.90 2.44
CA SER A 19 -16.78 -5.12 3.81
C SER A 19 -15.28 -5.46 3.85
N PHE A 20 -14.55 -4.99 4.86
CA PHE A 20 -13.15 -5.38 5.13
C PHE A 20 -12.96 -6.91 5.15
N THR A 21 -14.04 -7.68 5.35
CA THR A 21 -14.06 -9.14 5.23
C THR A 21 -13.57 -9.66 3.88
N SER A 22 -13.73 -8.92 2.78
CA SER A 22 -13.24 -9.34 1.46
C SER A 22 -11.71 -9.40 1.37
N LEU A 23 -10.99 -8.69 2.25
CA LEU A 23 -9.53 -8.80 2.35
C LEU A 23 -9.11 -10.22 2.78
N TYR A 24 -9.97 -10.93 3.52
CA TYR A 24 -9.73 -12.28 4.03
C TYR A 24 -10.18 -13.39 3.07
N GLU A 25 -10.65 -13.04 1.86
CA GLU A 25 -10.87 -14.03 0.80
C GLU A 25 -9.55 -14.71 0.40
N LYS A 26 -9.64 -15.96 -0.07
CA LYS A 26 -8.47 -16.72 -0.53
C LYS A 26 -7.71 -15.97 -1.63
N ASN A 27 -6.38 -15.97 -1.52
CA ASN A 27 -5.47 -15.32 -2.46
C ASN A 27 -5.66 -15.84 -3.88
N THR A 28 -5.28 -15.02 -4.86
CA THR A 28 -5.26 -15.35 -6.27
C THR A 28 -3.84 -15.24 -6.80
N THR A 29 -3.50 -16.01 -7.84
CA THR A 29 -2.19 -15.95 -8.49
C THR A 29 -1.94 -14.55 -9.00
N TRP A 30 -0.77 -14.01 -8.66
CA TRP A 30 -0.35 -12.72 -9.15
C TRP A 30 0.41 -12.85 -10.46
N ARG A 31 0.19 -11.89 -11.36
CA ARG A 31 0.69 -11.93 -12.74
C ARG A 31 2.21 -11.89 -12.86
N HIS A 32 2.90 -11.43 -11.83
CA HIS A 32 4.36 -11.31 -11.79
C HIS A 32 5.04 -12.35 -10.89
N GLY A 33 4.25 -13.26 -10.30
CA GLY A 33 4.69 -14.34 -9.41
C GLY A 33 4.10 -14.27 -8.00
N GLY A 34 4.06 -15.41 -7.31
CA GLY A 34 3.37 -15.58 -6.03
C GLY A 34 1.84 -15.42 -6.09
N LYS A 35 1.23 -15.12 -4.94
CA LYS A 35 -0.21 -14.86 -4.81
C LYS A 35 -0.47 -13.61 -4.01
N VAL A 36 -1.54 -12.90 -4.37
CA VAL A 36 -1.97 -11.66 -3.71
C VAL A 36 -3.42 -11.75 -3.26
N SER A 37 -3.84 -10.84 -2.38
CA SER A 37 -5.25 -10.70 -2.01
C SER A 37 -6.11 -10.54 -3.26
N LYS A 38 -7.09 -11.43 -3.43
CA LYS A 38 -8.03 -11.41 -4.57
C LYS A 38 -8.81 -10.10 -4.63
N PHE A 39 -9.09 -9.50 -3.48
CA PHE A 39 -9.74 -8.20 -3.39
C PHE A 39 -8.86 -7.09 -3.97
N LEU A 40 -7.59 -7.02 -3.53
CA LEU A 40 -6.64 -6.01 -4.01
C LEU A 40 -6.31 -6.21 -5.49
N GLU A 41 -6.18 -7.44 -5.98
CA GLU A 41 -5.98 -7.73 -7.41
C GLU A 41 -7.16 -7.23 -8.26
N LYS A 42 -8.40 -7.50 -7.83
CA LYS A 42 -9.59 -7.02 -8.54
C LYS A 42 -9.62 -5.50 -8.62
N ALA A 43 -9.28 -4.83 -7.53
CA ALA A 43 -9.20 -3.37 -7.46
C ALA A 43 -8.10 -2.84 -8.39
N PHE A 44 -6.89 -3.39 -8.32
CA PHE A 44 -5.78 -3.12 -9.23
C PHE A 44 -6.22 -3.26 -10.69
N ARG A 45 -6.79 -4.41 -11.08
CA ARG A 45 -7.23 -4.65 -12.46
C ARG A 45 -8.27 -3.64 -12.92
N LYS A 46 -9.25 -3.32 -12.06
CA LYS A 46 -10.34 -2.38 -12.39
C LYS A 46 -9.80 -0.97 -12.62
N LEU A 47 -8.84 -0.52 -11.83
CA LEU A 47 -8.35 0.87 -11.86
C LEU A 47 -7.14 1.03 -12.77
N TRP A 48 -6.10 0.25 -12.49
CA TRP A 48 -4.83 0.31 -13.18
C TRP A 48 -4.94 -0.15 -14.63
N LEU A 49 -5.42 -1.38 -14.83
CA LEU A 49 -5.42 -2.01 -16.16
C LEU A 49 -6.61 -1.59 -17.02
N LYS A 50 -7.82 -1.59 -16.45
CA LYS A 50 -9.06 -1.34 -17.20
C LYS A 50 -9.57 0.09 -17.07
N GLY A 51 -9.21 0.78 -15.99
CA GLY A 51 -9.76 2.10 -15.63
C GLY A 51 -9.05 3.27 -16.28
N GLY A 52 -8.01 3.03 -17.09
CA GLY A 52 -7.27 4.05 -17.81
C GLY A 52 -6.02 4.56 -17.10
N MET A 53 -5.86 4.33 -15.78
CA MET A 53 -4.72 4.85 -15.02
C MET A 53 -3.37 4.47 -15.63
N LYS A 54 -3.18 3.21 -16.07
CA LYS A 54 -1.92 2.78 -16.69
C LYS A 54 -1.67 3.48 -18.02
N ARG A 55 -2.73 3.77 -18.78
CA ARG A 55 -2.63 4.52 -20.04
C ARG A 55 -2.22 5.97 -19.75
N ASP A 56 -2.90 6.62 -18.82
CA ASP A 56 -2.61 8.00 -18.43
C ASP A 56 -1.20 8.12 -17.86
N PHE A 57 -0.78 7.18 -17.01
CA PHE A 57 0.58 7.09 -16.51
C PHE A 57 1.62 7.04 -17.64
N LYS A 58 1.41 6.17 -18.64
CA LYS A 58 2.30 6.09 -19.81
C LYS A 58 2.35 7.40 -20.60
N GLU A 59 1.23 8.10 -20.75
CA GLU A 59 1.17 9.40 -21.44
C GLU A 59 1.96 10.47 -20.67
N ILE A 60 1.79 10.53 -19.34
CA ILE A 60 2.53 11.44 -18.47
C ILE A 60 4.04 11.15 -18.52
N MET A 61 4.44 9.88 -18.44
CA MET A 61 5.86 9.50 -18.47
C MET A 61 6.54 9.84 -19.79
N LYS A 62 5.81 9.77 -20.92
CA LYS A 62 6.33 10.22 -22.23
C LYS A 62 6.60 11.72 -22.26
N GLN A 63 5.78 12.52 -21.58
CA GLN A 63 5.93 13.99 -21.52
C GLN A 63 7.04 14.41 -20.57
N ARG A 64 7.18 13.71 -19.44
CA ARG A 64 8.09 14.09 -18.36
C ARG A 64 9.50 13.52 -18.51
N GLY A 65 9.67 12.39 -19.19
CA GLY A 65 10.97 11.81 -19.54
C GLY A 65 11.70 11.18 -18.35
N ASN A 66 11.59 9.85 -18.21
CA ASN A 66 12.29 9.00 -17.20
C ASN A 66 12.50 9.62 -15.80
N ASP A 67 11.51 10.36 -15.33
CA ASP A 67 11.44 11.03 -14.02
C ASP A 67 11.20 10.01 -12.89
N GLU A 68 11.54 10.40 -11.67
CA GLU A 68 11.17 9.67 -10.45
C GLU A 68 9.64 9.66 -10.24
N VAL A 69 9.13 8.48 -9.90
CA VAL A 69 7.71 8.21 -9.65
C VAL A 69 7.49 7.96 -8.17
N LEU A 70 6.57 8.73 -7.58
CA LEU A 70 6.04 8.46 -6.25
C LEU A 70 4.68 7.77 -6.39
N VAL A 71 4.63 6.56 -5.87
CA VAL A 71 3.39 5.80 -5.72
C VAL A 71 2.96 5.95 -4.25
N THR A 72 1.69 6.26 -4.02
CA THR A 72 1.17 6.41 -2.66
C THR A 72 -0.23 5.84 -2.51
N GLY A 73 -0.68 5.63 -1.29
CA GLY A 73 -2.01 5.11 -1.02
C GLY A 73 -2.27 5.00 0.48
N TYR A 74 -3.52 5.23 0.85
CA TYR A 74 -4.01 5.07 2.22
C TYR A 74 -4.84 3.79 2.34
N SER A 75 -4.71 3.07 3.46
CA SER A 75 -5.52 1.90 3.79
C SER A 75 -5.48 0.84 2.67
N LEU A 76 -6.63 0.35 2.20
CA LEU A 76 -6.75 -0.55 1.04
C LEU A 76 -6.09 0.01 -0.23
N GLY A 77 -6.12 1.34 -0.40
CA GLY A 77 -5.42 2.03 -1.48
C GLY A 77 -3.90 1.84 -1.42
N GLY A 78 -3.32 1.71 -0.22
CA GLY A 78 -1.90 1.36 -0.04
C GLY A 78 -1.57 -0.04 -0.55
N GLY A 79 -2.48 -1.00 -0.36
CA GLY A 79 -2.34 -2.35 -0.93
C GLY A 79 -2.38 -2.34 -2.46
N VAL A 80 -3.29 -1.58 -3.05
CA VAL A 80 -3.35 -1.39 -4.52
C VAL A 80 -2.11 -0.65 -5.03
N ALA A 81 -1.65 0.37 -4.31
CA ALA A 81 -0.45 1.13 -4.63
C ALA A 81 0.81 0.24 -4.67
N SER A 82 0.92 -0.74 -3.75
CA SER A 82 1.96 -1.77 -3.81
C SER A 82 1.91 -2.59 -5.11
N LEU A 83 0.74 -3.05 -5.52
CA LEU A 83 0.57 -3.78 -6.78
C LEU A 83 0.91 -2.92 -8.00
N VAL A 84 0.55 -1.63 -7.97
CA VAL A 84 0.90 -0.67 -9.04
C VAL A 84 2.40 -0.45 -9.11
N ALA A 85 3.07 -0.24 -7.97
CA ALA A 85 4.51 0.01 -7.92
C ALA A 85 5.31 -1.14 -8.55
N VAL A 86 5.01 -2.38 -8.17
CA VAL A 86 5.72 -3.54 -8.75
C VAL A 86 5.34 -3.77 -10.22
N ASP A 87 4.09 -3.50 -10.63
CA ASP A 87 3.69 -3.62 -12.04
C ASP A 87 4.36 -2.58 -12.94
N ILE A 88 4.61 -1.36 -12.43
CA ILE A 88 5.37 -0.33 -13.16
C ILE A 88 6.78 -0.83 -13.50
N VAL A 89 7.46 -1.42 -12.52
CA VAL A 89 8.84 -1.92 -12.68
C VAL A 89 8.86 -3.17 -13.56
N LYS A 90 8.02 -4.16 -13.26
CA LYS A 90 7.96 -5.44 -13.99
C LYS A 90 7.54 -5.31 -15.46
N ASP A 91 6.69 -4.33 -15.80
CA ASP A 91 6.34 -4.05 -17.19
C ASP A 91 7.36 -3.11 -17.88
N GLY A 92 8.48 -2.80 -17.24
CA GLY A 92 9.58 -1.99 -17.80
C GLY A 92 9.18 -0.54 -18.08
N LEU A 93 8.23 0.01 -17.32
CA LEU A 93 7.76 1.38 -17.54
C LEU A 93 8.70 2.40 -16.90
N VAL A 94 9.28 2.06 -15.76
CA VAL A 94 10.23 2.88 -14.99
C VAL A 94 11.21 1.94 -14.30
N ASP A 95 12.49 2.34 -14.23
CA ASP A 95 13.52 1.60 -13.51
C ASP A 95 13.18 1.52 -12.00
N GLY A 96 13.42 0.38 -11.36
CA GLY A 96 13.04 0.16 -9.96
C GLY A 96 13.62 1.17 -8.97
N ASN A 97 14.84 1.65 -9.23
CA ASN A 97 15.50 2.69 -8.41
C ASN A 97 14.89 4.10 -8.55
N LYS A 98 13.93 4.29 -9.45
CA LYS A 98 13.18 5.53 -9.66
C LYS A 98 11.73 5.44 -9.19
N VAL A 99 11.34 4.28 -8.63
CA VAL A 99 10.00 4.07 -8.07
C VAL A 99 10.08 4.08 -6.56
N THR A 100 9.50 5.11 -5.94
CA THR A 100 9.30 5.17 -4.50
C THR A 100 7.84 4.87 -4.17
N LEU A 101 7.60 3.97 -3.21
CA LEU A 101 6.28 3.75 -2.63
C LEU A 101 6.25 4.28 -1.19
N ILE A 102 5.29 5.16 -0.88
CA ILE A 102 4.98 5.57 0.50
C ILE A 102 3.50 5.37 0.76
N THR A 103 3.14 4.50 1.71
CA THR A 103 1.74 4.22 2.06
C THR A 103 1.45 4.53 3.52
N LEU A 104 0.18 4.79 3.82
CA LEU A 104 -0.32 4.98 5.18
C LEU A 104 -1.29 3.84 5.49
N GLY A 105 -1.04 3.04 6.53
CA GLY A 105 -1.96 1.98 6.96
C GLY A 105 -2.17 0.85 5.93
N GLN A 106 -1.18 0.57 5.08
CA GLN A 106 -1.27 -0.46 4.05
C GLN A 106 -1.43 -1.87 4.68
N PRO A 107 -2.45 -2.65 4.29
CA PRO A 107 -2.58 -4.06 4.68
C PRO A 107 -1.52 -4.94 4.01
N MET A 108 -1.35 -6.17 4.50
CA MET A 108 -0.56 -7.18 3.81
C MET A 108 -1.17 -7.50 2.42
N VAL A 109 -0.30 -7.63 1.42
CA VAL A 109 -0.73 -7.67 0.01
C VAL A 109 -0.74 -9.08 -0.57
N GLY A 110 0.27 -9.89 -0.24
CA GLY A 110 0.43 -11.22 -0.81
C GLY A 110 1.24 -12.16 0.07
N ASP A 111 1.55 -13.32 -0.50
CA ASP A 111 2.33 -14.37 0.16
C ASP A 111 3.84 -14.10 0.12
N GLN A 112 4.61 -15.04 0.68
CA GLN A 112 6.07 -14.96 0.74
C GLN A 112 6.71 -14.85 -0.65
N ASP A 113 6.20 -15.57 -1.64
CA ASP A 113 6.72 -15.52 -3.01
C ASP A 113 6.53 -14.11 -3.60
N PHE A 114 5.32 -13.57 -3.47
CA PHE A 114 5.04 -12.18 -3.86
C PHE A 114 5.94 -11.18 -3.13
N ALA A 115 6.09 -11.31 -1.80
CA ALA A 115 6.92 -10.39 -1.02
C ALA A 115 8.39 -10.46 -1.45
N THR A 116 8.92 -11.66 -1.69
CA THR A 116 10.31 -11.86 -2.13
C THR A 116 10.57 -11.20 -3.47
N GLU A 117 9.66 -11.39 -4.44
CA GLU A 117 9.77 -10.74 -5.75
C GLU A 117 9.59 -9.24 -5.66
N TYR A 118 8.63 -8.76 -4.86
CA TYR A 118 8.38 -7.34 -4.67
C TYR A 118 9.63 -6.61 -4.17
N GLU A 119 10.35 -7.20 -3.22
CA GLU A 119 11.56 -6.63 -2.62
C GLU A 119 12.75 -6.55 -3.58
N GLN A 120 12.76 -7.38 -4.63
CA GLN A 120 13.78 -7.31 -5.68
C GLN A 120 13.54 -6.14 -6.64
N GLU A 121 12.29 -5.70 -6.79
CA GLU A 121 11.90 -4.72 -7.81
C GLU A 121 11.68 -3.31 -7.24
N VAL A 122 11.15 -3.20 -6.01
CA VAL A 122 10.75 -1.91 -5.40
C VAL A 122 11.49 -1.71 -4.08
N GLU A 123 12.77 -1.34 -4.18
CA GLU A 123 13.62 -1.14 -3.00
C GLU A 123 13.12 0.02 -2.13
N GLN A 124 12.73 1.15 -2.73
CA GLN A 124 12.25 2.35 -2.05
C GLN A 124 10.77 2.25 -1.62
N SER A 125 10.43 1.20 -0.86
CA SER A 125 9.09 0.95 -0.36
C SER A 125 8.99 1.16 1.15
N PHE A 126 8.10 2.07 1.56
CA PHE A 126 7.89 2.49 2.95
C PHE A 126 6.40 2.43 3.33
N ARG A 127 6.05 1.57 4.28
CA ARG A 127 4.73 1.49 4.90
C ARG A 127 4.73 2.27 6.20
N VAL A 128 4.07 3.43 6.24
CA VAL A 128 3.91 4.19 7.48
C VAL A 128 2.79 3.56 8.31
N VAL A 129 3.14 3.18 9.54
CA VAL A 129 2.25 2.52 10.48
C VAL A 129 2.30 3.28 11.80
N ARG A 130 1.15 3.45 12.44
CA ARG A 130 1.05 4.07 13.76
C ARG A 130 0.60 3.07 14.81
N VAL A 131 0.88 3.40 16.07
CA VAL A 131 0.35 2.66 17.19
C VAL A 131 -1.19 2.62 17.15
N GLY A 132 -1.75 1.42 17.36
CA GLY A 132 -3.18 1.14 17.37
C GLY A 132 -3.80 0.80 16.01
N ASP A 133 -3.11 1.02 14.89
CA ASP A 133 -3.62 0.64 13.57
C ASP A 133 -3.37 -0.85 13.31
N SER A 134 -4.46 -1.63 13.28
CA SER A 134 -4.41 -3.08 13.05
C SER A 134 -4.49 -3.48 11.58
N LEU A 135 -4.86 -2.56 10.68
CA LEU A 135 -5.02 -2.89 9.26
C LEU A 135 -3.73 -3.38 8.61
N PRO A 136 -2.53 -2.82 8.94
CA PRO A 136 -1.25 -3.32 8.42
C PRO A 136 -0.94 -4.78 8.71
N HIS A 137 -1.60 -5.37 9.71
CA HIS A 137 -1.44 -6.76 10.12
C HIS A 137 -2.48 -7.70 9.49
N SER A 138 -3.39 -7.18 8.68
CA SER A 138 -4.43 -7.96 8.01
C SER A 138 -4.04 -8.27 6.56
N PRO A 139 -4.34 -9.46 6.02
CA PRO A 139 -5.07 -10.57 6.65
C PRO A 139 -4.31 -11.39 7.69
N GLY A 140 -2.98 -11.32 7.74
CA GLY A 140 -2.13 -11.96 8.75
C GLY A 140 -1.21 -13.07 8.21
N GLU A 141 -0.06 -13.23 8.86
CA GLU A 141 0.93 -14.27 8.56
C GLU A 141 0.36 -15.69 8.78
N ASP A 142 -0.55 -15.84 9.74
CA ASP A 142 -1.32 -17.07 9.99
C ASP A 142 -2.20 -17.51 8.80
N ARG A 143 -2.48 -16.59 7.88
CA ARG A 143 -3.20 -16.84 6.62
C ARG A 143 -2.27 -16.95 5.40
N GLY A 144 -0.96 -17.03 5.62
CA GLY A 144 0.04 -17.17 4.57
C GLY A 144 0.38 -15.88 3.83
N TYR A 145 0.12 -14.72 4.45
CA TYR A 145 0.59 -13.43 3.95
C TYR A 145 1.95 -13.08 4.52
N GLN A 146 2.72 -12.26 3.79
CA GLN A 146 4.00 -11.73 4.25
C GLN A 146 4.02 -10.20 4.10
N TYR A 147 4.72 -9.51 4.99
CA TYR A 147 4.97 -8.08 4.82
C TYR A 147 5.85 -7.80 3.59
N ASN A 148 5.49 -6.77 2.84
CA ASN A 148 6.32 -6.19 1.79
C ASN A 148 6.71 -4.74 2.16
N GLY A 149 7.87 -4.31 1.68
CA GLY A 149 8.44 -3.00 2.00
C GLY A 149 8.98 -2.90 3.43
N ARG A 150 9.59 -1.75 3.74
CA ARG A 150 10.04 -1.40 5.09
C ARG A 150 8.92 -0.72 5.85
N GLU A 151 8.79 -1.04 7.13
CA GLU A 151 7.85 -0.37 8.00
C GLU A 151 8.47 0.88 8.61
N VAL A 152 7.74 2.00 8.60
CA VAL A 152 8.04 3.22 9.33
C VAL A 152 7.03 3.34 10.45
N PHE A 153 7.39 2.84 11.63
CA PHE A 153 6.49 2.70 12.77
C PHE A 153 6.59 3.87 13.73
N TYR A 154 5.45 4.47 14.06
CA TYR A 154 5.30 5.48 15.09
C TYR A 154 4.61 4.87 16.32
N SER A 155 5.40 4.66 17.38
CA SER A 155 4.87 4.18 18.68
C SER A 155 4.18 5.29 19.49
N ASP A 156 4.44 6.55 19.16
CA ASP A 156 3.72 7.70 19.71
C ASP A 156 2.52 8.05 18.82
N SER A 157 1.35 8.12 19.44
CA SER A 157 0.10 8.49 18.79
C SER A 157 0.12 9.87 18.12
N GLY A 158 0.97 10.80 18.58
CA GLY A 158 1.16 12.12 17.99
C GLY A 158 2.02 12.14 16.72
N MET A 159 2.65 11.02 16.36
CA MET A 159 3.52 10.88 15.18
C MET A 159 4.52 12.04 14.97
N PRO A 160 5.37 12.35 15.97
CA PRO A 160 6.28 13.49 15.88
C PRO A 160 7.35 13.25 14.82
N ARG A 161 7.84 14.32 14.16
CA ARG A 161 8.74 14.28 12.98
C ARG A 161 9.90 13.28 13.06
N ASN A 162 10.49 13.06 14.25
CA ASN A 162 11.64 12.17 14.44
C ASN A 162 11.33 11.00 15.41
N GLY A 163 10.06 10.71 15.71
CA GLY A 163 9.65 9.66 16.66
C GLY A 163 9.23 8.37 15.99
N PHE A 164 9.92 7.96 14.93
CA PHE A 164 9.64 6.70 14.22
C PHE A 164 10.83 5.75 14.26
N LYS A 165 10.51 4.46 14.07
CA LYS A 165 11.47 3.39 13.85
C LYS A 165 11.28 2.81 12.45
N ILE A 166 12.38 2.53 11.74
CA ILE A 166 12.32 1.80 10.47
C ILE A 166 12.64 0.33 10.74
N CYS A 167 11.77 -0.58 10.31
CA CYS A 167 11.94 -2.01 10.47
C CYS A 167 11.85 -2.74 9.13
N LYS A 168 12.70 -3.75 8.94
CA LYS A 168 12.61 -4.69 7.82
C LYS A 168 11.87 -5.95 8.26
N ASN A 169 12.24 -6.48 9.42
CA ASN A 169 11.50 -7.55 10.07
C ASN A 169 10.58 -6.94 11.12
N VAL A 170 9.31 -6.73 10.76
CA VAL A 170 8.31 -6.00 11.56
C VAL A 170 8.20 -6.52 13.00
N THR A 171 8.33 -7.83 13.20
CA THR A 171 8.20 -8.48 14.51
C THR A 171 9.53 -8.51 15.26
N GLU A 172 10.61 -9.01 14.63
CA GLU A 172 11.92 -9.15 15.29
C GLU A 172 12.56 -7.81 15.62
N ASP A 173 12.37 -6.82 14.75
CA ASP A 173 12.88 -5.46 14.97
C ASP A 173 12.03 -4.71 16.01
N GLY A 174 10.96 -5.28 16.56
CA GLY A 174 10.14 -4.62 17.58
C GLY A 174 9.41 -3.37 17.08
N CYS A 175 8.93 -3.40 15.83
CA CYS A 175 7.97 -2.42 15.35
C CYS A 175 6.53 -2.91 15.63
N SER A 176 5.60 -2.70 14.69
CA SER A 176 4.18 -2.86 14.92
C SER A 176 3.75 -4.33 15.08
N GLY A 177 4.58 -5.31 14.70
CA GLY A 177 4.22 -6.74 14.71
C GLY A 177 3.90 -7.32 16.09
N SER A 178 4.33 -6.65 17.16
CA SER A 178 4.04 -7.02 18.55
C SER A 178 2.76 -6.39 19.10
N GLN A 179 2.07 -5.54 18.31
CA GLN A 179 0.84 -4.90 18.75
C GLN A 179 -0.25 -5.94 18.97
N THR A 180 -0.62 -6.14 20.24
CA THR A 180 -1.73 -7.01 20.65
C THR A 180 -2.93 -6.16 21.04
N SER A 181 -4.14 -6.57 20.62
CA SER A 181 -5.49 -6.05 20.96
C SER A 181 -6.24 -5.31 19.85
N PRO A 182 -7.59 -5.42 19.86
CA PRO A 182 -8.42 -5.64 18.68
C PRO A 182 -8.47 -4.43 17.78
N ILE A 183 -8.96 -4.63 16.55
CA ILE A 183 -9.30 -3.59 15.58
C ILE A 183 -9.99 -2.41 16.28
N ARG A 184 -9.24 -1.42 16.75
CA ARG A 184 -9.80 -0.15 17.21
C ARG A 184 -9.98 0.66 15.94
N LEU A 185 -11.06 0.41 15.21
CA LEU A 185 -11.42 1.16 14.00
C LEU A 185 -11.46 2.68 14.25
N ARG A 186 -11.64 3.12 15.49
CA ARG A 186 -11.65 4.52 15.89
C ARG A 186 -10.23 5.08 15.96
N GLY A 187 -9.90 5.96 15.01
CA GLY A 187 -8.60 6.66 14.95
C GLY A 187 -7.57 6.03 14.01
N ASN A 188 -7.90 4.92 13.33
CA ASN A 188 -7.03 4.34 12.29
C ASN A 188 -6.83 5.30 11.11
N ASP A 189 -7.73 6.25 10.94
CA ASP A 189 -7.66 7.25 9.89
C ASP A 189 -6.79 8.47 10.26
N ASP A 190 -6.30 8.57 11.50
CA ASP A 190 -5.56 9.75 11.96
C ASP A 190 -4.05 9.57 11.82
N TYR A 191 -3.48 10.17 10.78
CA TYR A 191 -2.04 10.22 10.54
C TYR A 191 -1.53 11.65 10.65
N PHE A 192 -0.45 11.87 11.42
CA PHE A 192 0.17 13.19 11.62
C PHE A 192 -0.80 14.28 12.12
N GLY A 193 -1.73 13.92 13.01
CA GLY A 193 -2.73 14.84 13.56
C GLY A 193 -3.82 15.27 12.56
N LYS A 194 -3.96 14.53 11.45
CA LYS A 194 -4.97 14.76 10.42
C LYS A 194 -5.74 13.49 10.14
N ASN A 195 -7.05 13.61 10.01
CA ASN A 195 -7.85 12.52 9.50
C ASN A 195 -7.65 12.41 7.98
N VAL A 196 -7.10 11.30 7.50
CA VAL A 196 -6.74 11.13 6.10
C VAL A 196 -7.99 11.04 5.21
N ARG A 197 -9.14 10.63 5.75
CA ARG A 197 -10.41 10.58 4.99
C ARG A 197 -10.90 11.95 4.58
N ASP A 198 -10.67 12.98 5.40
CA ASP A 198 -11.11 14.35 5.14
C ASP A 198 -10.56 14.91 3.81
N TYR A 199 -9.41 14.39 3.35
CA TYR A 199 -8.80 14.80 2.08
C TYR A 199 -9.44 14.12 0.88
N GLY A 200 -10.01 12.92 1.05
CA GLY A 200 -10.68 12.20 -0.02
C GLY A 200 -12.13 12.63 -0.23
N GLU A 201 -12.79 13.17 0.80
CA GLU A 201 -14.19 13.60 0.71
C GLU A 201 -14.38 14.97 0.04
N LYS A 202 -13.30 15.71 -0.22
CA LYS A 202 -13.31 17.08 -0.76
C LYS A 202 -12.92 17.19 -2.24
N CYS A 203 -12.99 16.11 -3.02
CA CYS A 203 -12.83 16.22 -4.47
C CYS A 203 -13.98 17.04 -5.06
N VAL A 204 -13.67 18.29 -5.42
CA VAL A 204 -14.51 19.21 -6.21
C VAL A 204 -14.37 18.89 -7.69
#